data_AF-A0A3R6VQJ2-F1
#
_entry.id   AF-A0A3R6VQJ2-F1
#
_cell.length_a   1.000
_cell.length_b   1.000
_cell.length_c   1.000
_cell.angle_alpha   90.00
_cell.angle_beta   90.00
_cell.angle_gamma   90.00
#
_symmetry.space_group_name_H-M   'P 1'
#
loop_
_entity.id
_entity.type
_entity.pdbx_description
1 polymer ?
#
loop_
_entity_poly.entity_id
_entity_poly.type
_entity_poly.pdbx_seq_one_letter_code
_entity_poly.pdbx_strand_id
1 'polypeptide(L)'
;MDAADEAKTRGNRFFQEGQYQQAIDAFTEAISIDPSNAVYYSNRSGAYLKVNKAALAVTDARKVVELRPDWPKGYSRLGTALFYQKKYTEAKAAYEKGLTKDATDANLKDGLKNASAALSGVGAPQTLRQLCWETTHAKFRTFQFALRALQIVSFVLYWTAGWGSPDFAAFCFANFFKLAAINYVSFLAYNHGTPKLTQAYAQRLVMDPATQSLLFSLLFWFSTPYALALFPILANELVHFASFAGSLLLAVNSSLGSTLETQVFDRVMPFVVGAQTQWHTLNTHAKWAAVYHRVPTLVASLEVAIGLSLILELITPARNFMLLLVYWQLLRIRYMISPQLKNAFADLDRGITTIVYHPRCPPIVSTAYAKLKAML
;
A
#
# COMPACT_ATOMS: atom_id res chain seq x y z
N MET A 1 16.04 -12.80 42.35
CA MET A 1 16.00 -13.19 40.93
C MET A 1 17.16 -12.46 40.25
N ASP A 2 17.84 -13.07 39.28
CA ASP A 2 18.87 -12.35 38.54
C ASP A 2 18.26 -11.15 37.80
N ALA A 3 18.96 -10.01 37.77
CA ALA A 3 18.43 -8.75 37.23
C ALA A 3 17.91 -8.87 35.77
N ALA A 4 18.56 -9.72 34.96
CA ALA A 4 18.10 -10.05 33.61
C ALA A 4 16.75 -10.79 33.59
N ASP A 5 16.52 -11.65 34.57
CA ASP A 5 15.31 -12.43 34.70
C ASP A 5 14.12 -11.62 35.25
N GLU A 6 14.41 -10.61 36.06
CA GLU A 6 13.42 -9.59 36.43
C GLU A 6 13.02 -8.76 35.21
N ALA A 7 13.99 -8.31 34.40
CA ALA A 7 13.72 -7.58 33.16
C ALA A 7 12.90 -8.43 32.15
N LYS A 8 13.22 -9.72 32.00
CA LYS A 8 12.39 -10.68 31.24
C LYS A 8 10.97 -10.75 31.78
N THR A 9 10.80 -10.86 33.09
CA THR A 9 9.48 -10.99 33.72
C THR A 9 8.64 -9.73 33.51
N ARG A 10 9.26 -8.55 33.62
CA ARG A 10 8.63 -7.26 33.26
C ARG A 10 8.25 -7.22 31.78
N GLY A 11 9.15 -7.60 30.89
CA GLY A 11 8.88 -7.65 29.45
C GLY A 11 7.72 -8.59 29.09
N ASN A 12 7.63 -9.75 29.73
CA ASN A 12 6.51 -10.68 29.55
C ASN A 12 5.19 -10.08 30.02
N ARG A 13 5.19 -9.34 31.14
CA ARG A 13 4.00 -8.64 31.64
C ARG A 13 3.52 -7.59 30.64
N PHE A 14 4.42 -6.69 30.21
CA PHE A 14 4.10 -5.69 29.19
C PHE A 14 3.61 -6.32 27.88
N PHE A 15 4.17 -7.46 27.49
CA PHE A 15 3.72 -8.19 26.30
C PHE A 15 2.28 -8.71 26.46
N GLN A 16 1.91 -9.23 27.63
CA GLN A 16 0.54 -9.69 27.92
C GLN A 16 -0.46 -8.54 27.98
N GLU A 17 -0.03 -7.37 28.47
CA GLU A 17 -0.83 -6.14 28.53
C GLU A 17 -0.95 -5.41 27.17
N GLY A 18 -0.31 -5.93 26.11
CA GLY A 18 -0.32 -5.34 24.77
C GLY A 18 0.61 -4.13 24.61
N GLN A 19 1.42 -3.82 25.62
CA GLN A 19 2.40 -2.74 25.63
C GLN A 19 3.72 -3.19 24.98
N TYR A 20 3.66 -3.48 23.68
CA TYR A 20 4.75 -4.16 22.97
C TYR A 20 6.06 -3.37 22.87
N GLN A 21 6.02 -2.03 22.84
CA GLN A 21 7.24 -1.22 22.83
C GLN A 21 7.97 -1.28 24.18
N GLN A 22 7.24 -1.20 25.29
CA GLN A 22 7.82 -1.36 26.65
C GLN A 22 8.33 -2.79 26.86
N ALA A 23 7.67 -3.80 26.28
CA ALA A 23 8.17 -5.16 26.26
C ALA A 23 9.52 -5.27 25.52
N ILE A 24 9.66 -4.61 24.37
CA ILE A 24 10.93 -4.56 23.61
C ILE A 24 12.04 -3.93 24.45
N ASP A 25 11.75 -2.83 25.13
CA ASP A 25 12.73 -2.10 25.94
C ASP A 25 13.20 -2.98 27.12
N ALA A 26 12.27 -3.63 27.82
CA ALA A 26 12.59 -4.56 28.92
C ALA A 26 13.36 -5.82 28.46
N PHE A 27 13.05 -6.39 27.30
CA PHE A 27 13.86 -7.50 26.76
C PHE A 27 15.22 -7.02 26.27
N THR A 28 15.36 -5.77 25.83
CA THR A 28 16.65 -5.18 25.46
C THR A 28 17.53 -4.97 26.69
N GLU A 29 16.96 -4.54 27.80
CA GLU A 29 17.62 -4.50 29.11
C GLU A 29 18.10 -5.89 29.52
N ALA A 30 17.24 -6.92 29.44
CA ALA A 30 17.62 -8.30 29.76
C ALA A 30 18.81 -8.79 28.89
N ILE A 31 18.79 -8.46 27.58
CA ILE A 31 19.88 -8.79 26.64
C ILE A 31 21.18 -8.03 26.96
N SER A 32 21.10 -6.78 27.43
CA SER A 32 22.31 -6.04 27.83
C SER A 32 22.98 -6.61 29.07
N ILE A 33 22.21 -7.26 29.94
CA ILE A 33 22.72 -7.89 31.16
C ILE A 33 23.27 -9.29 30.85
N ASP A 34 22.52 -10.09 30.09
CA ASP A 34 22.96 -11.41 29.63
C ASP A 34 22.66 -11.59 28.12
N PRO A 35 23.65 -11.32 27.25
CA PRO A 35 23.50 -11.43 25.79
C PRO A 35 23.57 -12.88 25.29
N SER A 36 23.85 -13.86 26.16
CA SER A 36 23.97 -15.27 25.77
C SER A 36 22.64 -16.01 25.82
N ASN A 37 21.62 -15.41 26.43
CA ASN A 37 20.34 -16.07 26.65
C ASN A 37 19.38 -15.94 25.46
N ALA A 38 19.22 -17.04 24.74
CA ALA A 38 18.35 -17.14 23.58
C ALA A 38 16.85 -16.85 23.88
N VAL A 39 16.39 -16.98 25.13
CA VAL A 39 14.99 -16.73 25.50
C VAL A 39 14.65 -15.26 25.34
N TYR A 40 15.56 -14.34 25.69
CA TYR A 40 15.29 -12.92 25.60
C TYR A 40 15.14 -12.46 24.14
N TYR A 41 16.01 -12.92 23.24
CA TYR A 41 15.87 -12.70 21.80
C TYR A 41 14.59 -13.34 21.23
N SER A 42 14.19 -14.52 21.71
CA SER A 42 12.95 -15.19 21.30
C SER A 42 11.70 -14.41 21.70
N ASN A 43 11.71 -13.78 22.87
CA ASN A 43 10.60 -12.96 23.34
C ASN A 43 10.57 -11.59 22.64
N ARG A 44 11.74 -10.94 22.47
CA ARG A 44 11.85 -9.66 21.77
C ARG A 44 11.49 -9.77 20.29
N SER A 45 11.86 -10.86 19.61
CA SER A 45 11.42 -11.12 18.23
C SER A 45 9.89 -11.21 18.12
N GLY A 46 9.23 -11.85 19.09
CA GLY A 46 7.77 -11.87 19.19
C GLY A 46 7.17 -10.48 19.37
N ALA A 47 7.78 -9.65 20.22
CA ALA A 47 7.34 -8.26 20.45
C ALA A 47 7.54 -7.38 19.21
N TYR A 48 8.66 -7.53 18.49
CA TYR A 48 8.89 -6.84 17.23
C TYR A 48 7.83 -7.16 16.15
N LEU A 49 7.36 -8.40 16.08
CA LEU A 49 6.29 -8.75 15.14
C LEU A 49 4.96 -8.07 15.49
N LYS A 50 4.67 -7.84 16.77
CA LYS A 50 3.44 -7.14 17.20
C LYS A 50 3.45 -5.64 16.87
N VAL A 51 4.63 -5.06 16.66
CA VAL A 51 4.80 -3.66 16.21
C VAL A 51 5.22 -3.55 14.73
N ASN A 52 4.99 -4.61 13.94
CA ASN A 52 5.30 -4.68 12.49
C ASN A 52 6.79 -4.46 12.12
N LYS A 53 7.72 -4.66 13.05
CA LYS A 53 9.18 -4.55 12.82
C LYS A 53 9.77 -5.92 12.44
N ALA A 54 9.26 -6.53 11.36
CA ALA A 54 9.63 -7.90 10.96
C ALA A 54 11.12 -8.09 10.60
N ALA A 55 11.80 -7.03 10.12
CA ALA A 55 13.25 -7.03 9.88
C ALA A 55 14.05 -7.35 11.16
N LEU A 56 13.78 -6.61 12.22
CA LEU A 56 14.41 -6.80 13.53
C LEU A 56 14.03 -8.15 14.16
N ALA A 57 12.79 -8.58 13.99
CA ALA A 57 12.35 -9.89 14.45
C ALA A 57 13.14 -11.05 13.81
N VAL A 58 13.48 -10.96 12.52
CA VAL A 58 14.32 -11.96 11.85
C VAL A 58 15.74 -11.95 12.40
N THR A 59 16.33 -10.76 12.65
CA THR A 59 17.66 -10.66 13.25
C THR A 59 17.71 -11.34 14.61
N ASP A 60 16.76 -11.03 15.50
CA ASP A 60 16.68 -11.66 16.82
C ASP A 60 16.43 -13.16 16.71
N ALA A 61 15.50 -13.60 15.85
CA ALA A 61 15.19 -15.01 15.68
C ALA A 61 16.36 -15.82 15.10
N ARG A 62 17.19 -15.21 14.22
CA ARG A 62 18.47 -15.80 13.77
C ARG A 62 19.45 -15.95 14.92
N LYS A 63 19.53 -14.97 15.82
CA LYS A 63 20.37 -15.07 17.01
C LYS A 63 19.90 -16.18 17.95
N VAL A 64 18.59 -16.41 18.08
CA VAL A 64 18.04 -17.54 18.86
C VAL A 64 18.55 -18.89 18.34
N VAL A 65 18.48 -19.14 17.02
CA VAL A 65 18.93 -20.41 16.44
C VAL A 65 20.45 -20.55 16.40
N GLU A 66 21.20 -19.45 16.46
CA GLU A 66 22.66 -19.45 16.65
C GLU A 66 23.03 -19.85 18.09
N LEU A 67 22.38 -19.25 19.08
CA LEU A 67 22.64 -19.51 20.51
C LEU A 67 22.12 -20.88 20.96
N ARG A 68 20.97 -21.31 20.42
CA ARG A 68 20.32 -22.60 20.74
C ARG A 68 19.83 -23.32 19.48
N PRO A 69 20.72 -23.98 18.74
CA PRO A 69 20.36 -24.71 17.52
C PRO A 69 19.53 -25.99 17.78
N ASP A 70 19.44 -26.41 19.05
CA ASP A 70 18.63 -27.53 19.52
C ASP A 70 17.18 -27.13 19.83
N TRP A 71 16.86 -25.83 19.91
CA TRP A 71 15.59 -25.36 20.43
C TRP A 71 14.54 -25.12 19.33
N PRO A 72 13.47 -25.96 19.23
CA PRO A 72 12.48 -25.88 18.14
C PRO A 72 11.76 -24.53 18.07
N LYS A 73 11.51 -23.91 19.24
CA LYS A 73 10.85 -22.60 19.34
C LYS A 73 11.64 -21.49 18.64
N GLY A 74 12.98 -21.58 18.58
CA GLY A 74 13.81 -20.64 17.83
C GLY A 74 13.52 -20.68 16.33
N TYR A 75 13.41 -21.88 15.77
CA TYR A 75 13.02 -22.08 14.38
C TYR A 75 11.58 -21.63 14.11
N SER A 76 10.66 -21.82 15.05
CA SER A 76 9.29 -21.31 14.95
C SER A 76 9.25 -19.77 14.88
N ARG A 77 10.03 -19.08 15.75
CA ARG A 77 10.18 -17.61 15.69
C ARG A 77 10.78 -17.15 14.37
N LEU A 78 11.82 -17.84 13.88
CA LEU A 78 12.49 -17.49 12.62
C LEU A 78 11.55 -17.67 11.42
N GLY A 79 10.88 -18.82 11.34
CA GLY A 79 9.90 -19.10 10.29
C GLY A 79 8.76 -18.08 10.31
N THR A 80 8.24 -17.73 11.50
CA THR A 80 7.18 -16.72 11.64
C THR A 80 7.67 -15.36 11.16
N ALA A 81 8.84 -14.90 11.61
CA ALA A 81 9.37 -13.61 11.23
C ALA A 81 9.67 -13.50 9.72
N LEU A 82 10.19 -14.56 9.11
CA LEU A 82 10.41 -14.65 7.67
C LEU A 82 9.08 -14.69 6.88
N PHE A 83 8.08 -15.37 7.42
CA PHE A 83 6.73 -15.40 6.84
C PHE A 83 6.10 -14.00 6.82
N TYR A 84 6.25 -13.22 7.90
CA TYR A 84 5.82 -11.81 7.95
C TYR A 84 6.59 -10.90 6.97
N GLN A 85 7.85 -11.24 6.65
CA GLN A 85 8.61 -10.59 5.57
C GLN A 85 8.25 -11.12 4.16
N LYS A 86 7.28 -12.04 4.04
CA LYS A 86 6.91 -12.72 2.79
C LYS A 86 8.03 -13.53 2.14
N LYS A 87 9.06 -13.90 2.90
CA LYS A 87 10.16 -14.76 2.46
C LYS A 87 9.79 -16.23 2.65
N TYR A 88 8.79 -16.70 1.90
CA TYR A 88 8.13 -17.98 2.17
C TYR A 88 9.03 -19.20 1.97
N THR A 89 9.99 -19.15 1.04
CA THR A 89 10.99 -20.21 0.82
C THR A 89 11.90 -20.38 2.04
N GLU A 90 12.46 -19.28 2.54
CA GLU A 90 13.29 -19.27 3.76
C GLU A 90 12.45 -19.66 4.99
N ALA A 91 11.20 -19.20 5.07
CA ALA A 91 10.29 -19.54 6.17
C ALA A 91 10.00 -21.05 6.19
N LYS A 92 9.69 -21.65 5.04
CA LYS A 92 9.50 -23.10 4.89
C LYS A 92 10.74 -23.87 5.37
N ALA A 93 11.91 -23.49 4.89
CA ALA A 93 13.17 -24.14 5.30
C ALA A 93 13.43 -24.01 6.82
N ALA A 94 13.09 -22.87 7.42
CA ALA A 94 13.21 -22.69 8.87
C ALA A 94 12.24 -23.61 9.64
N TYR A 95 10.98 -23.73 9.20
CA TYR A 95 10.01 -24.63 9.84
C TYR A 95 10.40 -26.11 9.67
N GLU A 96 10.87 -26.52 8.49
CA GLU A 96 11.36 -27.89 8.25
C GLU A 96 12.55 -28.22 9.17
N LYS A 97 13.53 -27.31 9.29
CA LYS A 97 14.64 -27.47 10.25
C LYS A 97 14.14 -27.57 11.68
N GLY A 98 13.17 -26.76 12.08
CA GLY A 98 12.53 -26.89 13.40
C GLY A 98 11.90 -28.26 13.63
N LEU A 99 11.20 -28.80 12.63
CA LEU A 99 10.57 -30.12 12.71
C LEU A 99 11.57 -31.27 12.78
N THR A 100 12.81 -31.09 12.30
CA THR A 100 13.89 -32.07 12.55
C THR A 100 14.31 -32.11 14.02
N LYS A 101 14.03 -31.05 14.80
CA LYS A 101 14.33 -30.98 16.24
C LYS A 101 13.15 -31.46 17.08
N ASP A 102 11.94 -31.10 16.69
CA ASP A 102 10.70 -31.61 17.28
C ASP A 102 9.65 -31.83 16.19
N ALA A 103 9.47 -33.09 15.81
CA ALA A 103 8.53 -33.50 14.78
C ALA A 103 7.06 -33.42 15.23
N THR A 104 6.78 -33.13 16.50
CA THR A 104 5.42 -33.09 17.07
C THR A 104 4.89 -31.68 17.30
N ASP A 105 5.75 -30.64 17.26
CA ASP A 105 5.37 -29.25 17.49
C ASP A 105 4.29 -28.77 16.48
N ALA A 106 3.11 -28.43 17.03
CA ALA A 106 1.97 -27.98 16.24
C ALA A 106 2.22 -26.62 15.56
N ASN A 107 2.91 -25.69 16.21
CA ASN A 107 3.18 -24.36 15.64
C ASN A 107 4.12 -24.47 14.43
N LEU A 108 5.09 -25.39 14.49
CA LEU A 108 5.99 -25.65 13.37
C LEU A 108 5.25 -26.32 12.19
N LYS A 109 4.36 -27.27 12.45
CA LYS A 109 3.51 -27.91 11.41
C LYS A 109 2.57 -26.90 10.75
N ASP A 110 1.89 -26.09 11.56
CA ASP A 110 0.98 -25.05 11.06
C ASP A 110 1.74 -23.97 10.29
N GLY A 111 2.89 -23.54 10.80
CA GLY A 111 3.81 -22.63 10.13
C GLY A 111 4.28 -23.18 8.78
N LEU A 112 4.68 -24.46 8.72
CA LEU A 112 5.09 -25.14 7.50
C LEU A 112 3.94 -25.25 6.49
N LYS A 113 2.74 -25.62 6.95
CA LYS A 113 1.53 -25.67 6.12
C LYS A 113 1.21 -24.30 5.53
N ASN A 114 1.25 -23.25 6.35
CA ASN A 114 0.98 -21.88 5.92
C ASN A 114 2.05 -21.36 4.95
N ALA A 115 3.34 -21.62 5.23
CA ALA A 115 4.43 -21.27 4.33
C ALA A 115 4.38 -22.03 3.01
N SER A 116 4.04 -23.32 3.06
CA SER A 116 3.87 -24.15 1.86
C SER A 116 2.64 -23.74 1.06
N ALA A 117 1.51 -23.41 1.70
CA ALA A 117 0.33 -22.87 1.03
C ALA A 117 0.62 -21.49 0.42
N ALA A 118 1.39 -20.64 1.10
CA ALA A 118 1.85 -19.37 0.55
C ALA A 118 2.80 -19.58 -0.64
N LEU A 119 3.68 -20.59 -0.61
CA LEU A 119 4.54 -20.97 -1.73
C LEU A 119 3.75 -21.56 -2.90
N SER A 120 2.79 -22.44 -2.64
CA SER A 120 1.87 -22.97 -3.65
C SER A 120 0.96 -21.89 -4.21
N GLY A 121 0.62 -20.87 -3.41
CA GLY A 121 -0.09 -19.68 -3.87
C GLY A 121 0.77 -18.73 -4.71
N VAL A 122 2.09 -18.87 -4.65
CA VAL A 122 3.06 -18.23 -5.56
C VAL A 122 3.32 -19.22 -6.71
N GLY A 123 2.29 -19.46 -7.53
CA GLY A 123 2.45 -20.15 -8.82
C GLY A 123 1.54 -21.34 -9.13
N ALA A 124 0.67 -21.81 -8.24
CA ALA A 124 -0.34 -22.79 -8.63
C ALA A 124 -1.46 -22.11 -9.45
N PRO A 125 -1.95 -22.74 -10.55
CA PRO A 125 -3.13 -22.24 -11.24
C PRO A 125 -4.31 -22.24 -10.26
N GLN A 126 -4.70 -21.06 -9.80
CA GLN A 126 -5.90 -20.89 -9.01
C GLN A 126 -7.08 -21.29 -9.89
N THR A 127 -7.90 -22.22 -9.44
CA THR A 127 -9.14 -22.51 -10.17
C THR A 127 -10.06 -21.29 -10.11
N LEU A 128 -10.90 -21.08 -11.14
CA LEU A 128 -11.86 -19.99 -11.17
C LEU A 128 -12.72 -19.92 -9.91
N ARG A 129 -13.07 -21.08 -9.35
CA ARG A 129 -13.85 -21.17 -8.11
C ARG A 129 -13.09 -20.62 -6.91
N GLN A 130 -11.80 -20.92 -6.78
CA GLN A 130 -10.94 -20.42 -5.70
C GLN A 130 -10.72 -18.90 -5.81
N LEU A 131 -10.48 -18.42 -7.04
CA LEU A 131 -10.24 -17.00 -7.29
C LEU A 131 -11.49 -16.15 -7.03
N CYS A 132 -12.66 -16.62 -7.46
CA CYS A 132 -13.88 -15.81 -7.47
C CYS A 132 -14.82 -16.05 -6.29
N TRP A 133 -14.99 -17.30 -5.83
CA TRP A 133 -16.17 -17.69 -5.05
C TRP A 133 -15.95 -18.49 -3.77
N GLU A 134 -14.80 -19.11 -3.56
CA GLU A 134 -14.58 -20.04 -2.46
C GLU A 134 -14.63 -19.36 -1.07
N THR A 135 -14.05 -18.16 -0.95
CA THR A 135 -13.97 -17.44 0.32
C THR A 135 -14.77 -16.14 0.29
N THR A 136 -15.16 -15.63 1.46
CA THR A 136 -15.76 -14.29 1.58
C THR A 136 -14.85 -13.21 1.00
N HIS A 137 -13.53 -13.39 1.14
CA HIS A 137 -12.54 -12.50 0.54
C HIS A 137 -12.53 -12.57 -1.00
N ALA A 138 -12.60 -13.77 -1.57
CA ALA A 138 -12.70 -13.97 -3.02
C ALA A 138 -13.96 -13.32 -3.59
N LYS A 139 -15.11 -13.54 -2.95
CA LYS A 139 -16.39 -12.88 -3.31
C LYS A 139 -16.26 -11.37 -3.33
N PHE A 140 -15.66 -10.79 -2.28
CA PHE A 140 -15.47 -9.36 -2.16
C PHE A 140 -14.51 -8.80 -3.23
N ARG A 141 -13.40 -9.50 -3.52
CA ARG A 141 -12.47 -9.11 -4.60
C ARG A 141 -13.14 -9.13 -5.97
N THR A 142 -13.96 -10.14 -6.25
CA THR A 142 -14.74 -10.23 -7.50
C THR A 142 -15.74 -9.09 -7.61
N PHE A 143 -16.42 -8.75 -6.52
CA PHE A 143 -17.32 -7.61 -6.46
C PHE A 143 -16.59 -6.29 -6.77
N GLN A 144 -15.44 -6.04 -6.13
CA GLN A 144 -14.65 -4.85 -6.45
C GLN A 144 -14.12 -4.85 -7.89
N PHE A 145 -13.77 -6.02 -8.43
CA PHE A 145 -13.36 -6.14 -9.82
C PHE A 145 -14.47 -5.72 -10.79
N ALA A 146 -15.71 -6.15 -10.53
CA ALA A 146 -16.88 -5.73 -11.31
C ALA A 146 -17.11 -4.20 -11.22
N LEU A 147 -17.01 -3.60 -10.03
CA LEU A 147 -17.12 -2.15 -9.89
C LEU A 147 -16.04 -1.41 -10.68
N ARG A 148 -14.78 -1.86 -10.60
CA ARG A 148 -13.67 -1.28 -11.36
C ARG A 148 -13.87 -1.41 -12.87
N ALA A 149 -14.40 -2.53 -13.34
CA ALA A 149 -14.72 -2.71 -14.76
C ALA A 149 -15.76 -1.70 -15.24
N LEU A 150 -16.86 -1.53 -14.50
CA LEU A 150 -17.89 -0.53 -14.80
C LEU A 150 -17.34 0.90 -14.75
N GLN A 151 -16.43 1.16 -13.82
CA GLN A 151 -15.77 2.45 -13.69
C GLN A 151 -14.87 2.74 -14.90
N ILE A 152 -14.10 1.76 -15.39
CA ILE A 152 -13.30 1.89 -16.61
C ILE A 152 -14.19 2.14 -17.83
N VAL A 153 -15.32 1.43 -17.95
CA VAL A 153 -16.30 1.68 -19.01
C VAL A 153 -16.81 3.12 -18.94
N SER A 154 -17.16 3.61 -17.75
CA SER A 154 -17.61 5.00 -17.56
C SER A 154 -16.54 6.01 -17.98
N PHE A 155 -15.26 5.73 -17.67
CA PHE A 155 -14.13 6.55 -18.12
C PHE A 155 -13.99 6.56 -19.65
N VAL A 156 -14.05 5.40 -20.29
CA VAL A 156 -13.94 5.30 -21.76
C VAL A 156 -15.10 6.05 -22.43
N LEU A 157 -16.33 5.83 -21.98
CA LEU A 157 -17.52 6.49 -22.53
C LEU A 157 -17.47 8.01 -22.38
N TYR A 158 -16.95 8.52 -21.26
CA TYR A 158 -16.72 9.96 -21.09
C TYR A 158 -15.84 10.55 -22.20
N TRP A 159 -14.75 9.85 -22.56
CA TRP A 159 -13.79 10.33 -23.55
C TRP A 159 -14.18 10.04 -25.01
N THR A 160 -14.88 8.95 -25.29
CA THR A 160 -15.17 8.52 -26.67
C THR A 160 -16.54 8.98 -27.16
N ALA A 161 -17.56 8.83 -26.31
CA ALA A 161 -18.95 9.12 -26.65
C ALA A 161 -19.44 10.45 -26.06
N GLY A 162 -18.80 10.93 -24.99
CA GLY A 162 -19.11 12.22 -24.37
C GLY A 162 -18.81 13.42 -25.26
N TRP A 163 -17.90 13.31 -26.23
CA TRP A 163 -17.58 14.40 -27.15
C TRP A 163 -18.76 14.83 -28.04
N GLY A 164 -19.70 13.91 -28.32
CA GLY A 164 -20.89 14.21 -29.11
C GLY A 164 -22.10 14.68 -28.28
N SER A 165 -22.03 14.60 -26.95
CA SER A 165 -23.16 14.82 -26.05
C SER A 165 -22.69 15.28 -24.67
N PRO A 166 -22.78 16.59 -24.35
CA PRO A 166 -22.36 17.14 -23.06
C PRO A 166 -23.10 16.52 -21.87
N ASP A 167 -24.39 16.23 -22.02
CA ASP A 167 -25.20 15.61 -20.97
C ASP A 167 -24.76 14.15 -20.72
N PHE A 168 -24.42 13.42 -21.77
CA PHE A 168 -23.88 12.07 -21.65
C PHE A 168 -22.49 12.08 -21.03
N ALA A 169 -21.63 13.05 -21.38
CA ALA A 169 -20.34 13.24 -20.74
C ALA A 169 -20.50 13.51 -19.24
N ALA A 170 -21.40 14.42 -18.86
CA ALA A 170 -21.70 14.72 -17.46
C ALA A 170 -22.21 13.48 -16.70
N PHE A 171 -23.09 12.69 -17.34
CA PHE A 171 -23.57 11.42 -16.79
C PHE A 171 -22.45 10.40 -16.59
N CYS A 172 -21.58 10.19 -17.57
CA CYS A 172 -20.45 9.27 -17.47
C CYS A 172 -19.44 9.71 -16.40
N PHE A 173 -19.16 11.02 -16.32
CA PHE A 173 -18.31 11.62 -15.30
C PHE A 173 -18.85 11.39 -13.89
N ALA A 174 -20.12 11.70 -13.65
CA ALA A 174 -20.76 11.49 -12.35
C ALA A 174 -20.79 10.00 -11.97
N ASN A 175 -21.09 9.11 -12.92
CA ASN A 175 -21.09 7.67 -12.67
C ASN A 175 -19.71 7.11 -12.36
N PHE A 176 -18.65 7.63 -12.98
CA PHE A 176 -17.28 7.24 -12.65
C PHE A 176 -17.00 7.46 -11.15
N PHE A 177 -17.29 8.66 -10.63
CA PHE A 177 -17.06 8.99 -9.23
C PHE A 177 -18.03 8.29 -8.28
N LYS A 178 -19.28 8.07 -8.70
CA LYS A 178 -20.25 7.29 -7.94
C LYS A 178 -19.79 5.85 -7.76
N LEU A 179 -19.32 5.20 -8.83
CA LEU A 179 -18.78 3.84 -8.77
C LEU A 179 -17.52 3.77 -7.92
N ALA A 180 -16.62 4.74 -8.04
CA ALA A 180 -15.44 4.86 -7.19
C ALA A 180 -15.81 5.01 -5.71
N ALA A 181 -16.79 5.87 -5.39
CA ALA A 181 -17.27 6.05 -4.02
C ALA A 181 -17.86 4.75 -3.45
N ILE A 182 -18.70 4.03 -4.20
CA ILE A 182 -19.24 2.73 -3.79
C ILE A 182 -18.10 1.71 -3.55
N ASN A 183 -17.10 1.70 -4.42
CA ASN A 183 -15.95 0.81 -4.31
C ASN A 183 -15.12 1.10 -3.04
N TYR A 184 -14.85 2.37 -2.72
CA TYR A 184 -14.12 2.72 -1.50
C TYR A 184 -14.94 2.56 -0.23
N VAL A 185 -16.24 2.90 -0.24
CA VAL A 185 -17.12 2.67 0.92
C VAL A 185 -17.20 1.18 1.25
N SER A 186 -17.39 0.33 0.23
CA SER A 186 -17.42 -1.11 0.43
C SER A 186 -16.09 -1.67 0.92
N PHE A 187 -14.95 -1.14 0.44
CA PHE A 187 -13.61 -1.47 0.95
C PHE A 187 -13.42 -1.10 2.41
N LEU A 188 -13.81 0.11 2.79
CA LEU A 188 -13.70 0.59 4.16
C LEU A 188 -14.60 -0.21 5.11
N ALA A 189 -15.84 -0.49 4.69
CA ALA A 189 -16.75 -1.33 5.46
C ALA A 189 -16.22 -2.75 5.64
N TYR A 190 -15.63 -3.34 4.59
CA TYR A 190 -15.03 -4.67 4.65
C TYR A 190 -13.82 -4.73 5.59
N ASN A 191 -12.95 -3.72 5.58
CA ASN A 191 -11.69 -3.73 6.34
C ASN A 191 -11.82 -3.21 7.78
N HIS A 192 -12.67 -2.21 8.02
CA HIS A 192 -12.84 -1.60 9.35
C HIS A 192 -14.05 -2.15 10.11
N GLY A 193 -14.95 -2.87 9.43
CA GLY A 193 -16.16 -3.42 10.03
C GLY A 193 -17.13 -2.32 10.47
N THR A 194 -17.77 -2.51 11.62
CA THR A 194 -18.75 -1.57 12.15
C THR A 194 -18.10 -0.25 12.59
N PRO A 195 -18.66 0.91 12.21
CA PRO A 195 -18.16 2.21 12.65
C PRO A 195 -18.19 2.34 14.17
N LYS A 196 -17.09 2.84 14.76
CA LYS A 196 -17.00 3.11 16.20
C LYS A 196 -16.83 4.61 16.43
N LEU A 197 -17.61 5.19 17.33
CA LEU A 197 -17.52 6.61 17.69
C LEU A 197 -16.38 6.85 18.70
N THR A 198 -15.17 6.39 18.38
CA THR A 198 -13.97 6.60 19.21
C THR A 198 -12.91 7.41 18.45
N GLN A 199 -12.16 8.24 19.17
CA GLN A 199 -11.10 9.06 18.56
C GLN A 199 -10.04 8.21 17.85
N ALA A 200 -9.65 7.08 18.44
CA ALA A 200 -8.70 6.14 17.84
C ALA A 200 -9.24 5.54 16.52
N TYR A 201 -10.53 5.24 16.44
CA TYR A 201 -11.16 4.76 15.21
C TYR A 201 -11.18 5.84 14.13
N ALA A 202 -11.59 7.07 14.49
CA ALA A 202 -11.60 8.20 13.57
C ALA A 202 -10.19 8.50 13.01
N GLN A 203 -9.17 8.49 13.88
CA GLN A 203 -7.78 8.66 13.45
C GLN A 203 -7.35 7.56 12.48
N ARG A 204 -7.63 6.29 12.79
CA ARG A 204 -7.31 5.17 11.92
C ARG A 204 -8.00 5.28 10.55
N LEU A 205 -9.27 5.69 10.53
CA LEU A 205 -10.04 5.84 9.31
C LEU A 205 -9.49 6.97 8.44
N VAL A 206 -9.16 8.13 9.03
CA VAL A 206 -8.58 9.28 8.31
C VAL A 206 -7.19 8.95 7.74
N MET A 207 -6.40 8.14 8.45
CA MET A 207 -5.08 7.71 7.98
C MET A 207 -5.13 6.63 6.88
N ASP A 208 -6.30 6.05 6.61
CA ASP A 208 -6.48 5.06 5.54
C ASP A 208 -6.47 5.77 4.16
N PRO A 209 -5.60 5.34 3.22
CA PRO A 209 -5.58 5.88 1.87
C PRO A 209 -6.93 5.78 1.14
N ALA A 210 -7.72 4.73 1.38
CA ALA A 210 -9.02 4.54 0.74
C ALA A 210 -10.04 5.61 1.18
N THR A 211 -9.94 6.10 2.42
CA THR A 211 -10.75 7.23 2.90
C THR A 211 -10.41 8.50 2.15
N GLN A 212 -9.13 8.72 1.84
CA GLN A 212 -8.70 9.89 1.07
C GLN A 212 -9.21 9.84 -0.37
N SER A 213 -9.14 8.68 -1.02
CA SER A 213 -9.72 8.48 -2.35
C SER A 213 -11.25 8.58 -2.36
N LEU A 214 -11.91 8.17 -1.27
CA LEU A 214 -13.35 8.38 -1.09
C LEU A 214 -13.69 9.87 -1.01
N LEU A 215 -12.99 10.64 -0.17
CA LEU A 215 -13.21 12.09 -0.06
C LEU A 215 -12.97 12.82 -1.38
N PHE A 216 -11.90 12.44 -2.10
CA PHE A 216 -11.65 12.94 -3.45
C PHE A 216 -12.80 12.60 -4.41
N SER A 217 -13.32 11.37 -4.36
CA SER A 217 -14.42 10.94 -5.23
C SER A 217 -15.71 11.68 -4.93
N LEU A 218 -16.03 11.91 -3.65
CA LEU A 218 -17.22 12.66 -3.23
C LEU A 218 -17.13 14.13 -3.65
N LEU A 219 -15.95 14.74 -3.58
CA LEU A 219 -15.74 16.12 -4.02
C LEU A 219 -16.06 16.29 -5.50
N PHE A 220 -15.54 15.40 -6.35
CA PHE A 220 -15.73 15.52 -7.79
C PHE A 220 -17.06 14.96 -8.30
N TRP A 221 -17.73 14.07 -7.56
CA TRP A 221 -19.07 13.60 -7.92
C TRP A 221 -20.06 14.77 -8.08
N PHE A 222 -20.09 15.71 -7.14
CA PHE A 222 -21.00 16.86 -7.20
C PHE A 222 -20.45 18.05 -8.00
N SER A 223 -19.26 17.91 -8.58
CA SER A 223 -18.62 18.98 -9.35
C SER A 223 -19.04 18.95 -10.82
N THR A 224 -18.93 20.09 -11.50
CA THR A 224 -19.00 20.13 -12.96
C THR A 224 -17.88 19.28 -13.56
N PRO A 225 -18.10 18.59 -14.70
CA PRO A 225 -17.12 17.68 -15.28
C PRO A 225 -15.73 18.29 -15.40
N TYR A 226 -14.78 17.73 -14.66
CA TYR A 226 -13.38 18.13 -14.64
C TYR A 226 -12.50 16.97 -15.09
N ALA A 227 -12.21 16.90 -16.40
CA ALA A 227 -11.59 15.74 -17.03
C ALA A 227 -10.32 15.25 -16.31
N LEU A 228 -9.48 16.17 -15.82
CA LEU A 228 -8.23 15.84 -15.11
C LEU A 228 -8.47 15.08 -13.78
N ALA A 229 -9.62 15.29 -13.13
CA ALA A 229 -9.94 14.62 -11.86
C ALA A 229 -10.16 13.11 -12.01
N LEU A 230 -10.42 12.62 -13.22
CA LEU A 230 -10.60 11.18 -13.46
C LEU A 230 -9.30 10.39 -13.28
N PHE A 231 -8.15 11.00 -13.60
CA PHE A 231 -6.87 10.30 -13.68
C PHE A 231 -6.33 9.79 -12.34
N PRO A 232 -6.34 10.55 -11.23
CA PRO A 232 -5.89 10.05 -9.93
C PRO A 232 -6.57 8.75 -9.50
N ILE A 233 -7.90 8.71 -9.60
CA ILE A 233 -8.70 7.54 -9.22
C ILE A 233 -8.49 6.41 -10.25
N LEU A 234 -8.50 6.72 -11.55
CA LEU A 234 -8.28 5.71 -12.59
C LEU A 234 -6.92 5.03 -12.43
N ALA A 235 -5.85 5.79 -12.21
CA ALA A 235 -4.50 5.26 -12.07
C ALA A 235 -4.41 4.26 -10.91
N ASN A 236 -5.05 4.56 -9.77
CA ASN A 236 -5.07 3.66 -8.63
C ASN A 236 -5.90 2.39 -8.91
N GLU A 237 -7.11 2.54 -9.45
CA GLU A 237 -8.01 1.41 -9.67
C GLU A 237 -7.59 0.50 -10.83
N LEU A 238 -6.92 1.05 -11.85
CA LEU A 238 -6.44 0.30 -13.01
C LEU A 238 -5.35 -0.72 -12.62
N VAL A 239 -4.52 -0.41 -11.63
CA VAL A 239 -3.53 -1.36 -11.09
C VAL A 239 -4.23 -2.56 -10.44
N HIS A 240 -5.23 -2.29 -9.60
CA HIS A 240 -6.00 -3.34 -8.94
C HIS A 240 -6.82 -4.18 -9.93
N PHE A 241 -7.41 -3.52 -10.94
CA PHE A 241 -8.11 -4.19 -12.03
C PHE A 241 -7.17 -5.09 -12.83
N ALA A 242 -6.04 -4.56 -13.31
CA ALA A 242 -5.08 -5.31 -14.10
C ALA A 242 -4.48 -6.50 -13.34
N SER A 243 -4.22 -6.32 -12.04
CA SER A 243 -3.72 -7.39 -11.18
C SER A 243 -4.72 -8.55 -11.09
N PHE A 244 -6.01 -8.25 -10.86
CA PHE A 244 -7.05 -9.29 -10.78
C PHE A 244 -7.37 -9.89 -12.16
N ALA A 245 -7.43 -9.07 -13.21
CA ALA A 245 -7.64 -9.52 -14.59
C ALA A 245 -6.55 -10.49 -15.04
N GLY A 246 -5.28 -10.21 -14.70
CA GLY A 246 -4.16 -11.11 -14.98
C GLY A 246 -4.32 -12.46 -14.27
N SER A 247 -4.69 -12.45 -12.98
CA SER A 247 -5.00 -13.71 -12.25
C SER A 247 -6.18 -14.46 -12.86
N LEU A 248 -7.22 -13.76 -13.30
CA LEU A 248 -8.39 -14.36 -13.93
C LEU A 248 -8.04 -14.99 -15.28
N LEU A 249 -7.28 -14.29 -16.11
CA LEU A 249 -6.83 -14.80 -17.39
C LEU A 249 -5.96 -16.05 -17.25
N LEU A 250 -5.02 -16.05 -16.30
CA LEU A 250 -4.20 -17.23 -16.00
C LEU A 250 -5.05 -18.42 -15.52
N ALA A 251 -6.13 -18.17 -14.78
CA ALA A 251 -7.06 -19.19 -14.32
C ALA A 251 -7.96 -19.74 -15.45
N VAL A 252 -8.32 -18.93 -16.44
CA VAL A 252 -9.14 -19.35 -17.60
C VAL A 252 -8.29 -20.02 -18.68
N ASN A 253 -7.17 -19.40 -19.03
CA ASN A 253 -6.29 -19.84 -20.10
C ASN A 253 -4.85 -19.34 -19.85
N SER A 254 -3.99 -20.28 -19.44
CA SER A 254 -2.60 -20.00 -19.11
C SER A 254 -1.76 -19.51 -20.31
N SER A 255 -2.10 -19.89 -21.55
CA SER A 255 -1.37 -19.43 -22.74
C SER A 255 -1.71 -17.97 -23.10
N LEU A 256 -2.99 -17.57 -22.98
CA LEU A 256 -3.39 -16.18 -23.15
C LEU A 256 -2.85 -15.29 -22.05
N GLY A 257 -2.88 -15.75 -20.79
CA GLY A 257 -2.34 -15.02 -19.65
C GLY A 257 -0.84 -14.74 -19.78
N SER A 258 -0.05 -15.77 -20.13
CA SER A 258 1.40 -15.63 -20.34
C SER A 258 1.75 -14.76 -21.56
N THR A 259 0.95 -14.81 -22.63
CA THR A 259 1.13 -13.94 -23.80
C THR A 259 0.88 -12.46 -23.45
N LEU A 260 -0.19 -12.16 -22.71
CA LEU A 260 -0.49 -10.80 -22.27
C LEU A 260 0.57 -10.24 -21.32
N GLU A 261 1.06 -11.07 -20.40
CA GLU A 261 2.14 -10.67 -19.47
C GLU A 261 3.43 -10.33 -20.23
N THR A 262 3.83 -11.18 -21.19
CA THR A 262 5.08 -10.99 -21.94
C THR A 262 5.01 -9.92 -23.02
N GLN A 263 3.88 -9.76 -23.71
CA GLN A 263 3.78 -8.85 -24.86
C GLN A 263 3.23 -7.47 -24.51
N VAL A 264 2.30 -7.38 -23.56
CA VAL A 264 1.63 -6.11 -23.22
C VAL A 264 2.18 -5.55 -21.93
N PHE A 265 2.16 -6.34 -20.85
CA PHE A 265 2.55 -5.86 -19.53
C PHE A 265 4.03 -5.49 -19.47
N ASP A 266 4.91 -6.34 -20.01
CA ASP A 266 6.36 -6.11 -20.02
C ASP A 266 6.82 -4.98 -20.92
N ARG A 267 6.00 -4.53 -21.87
CA ARG A 267 6.30 -3.36 -22.70
C ARG A 267 5.79 -2.06 -22.09
N VAL A 268 4.62 -2.08 -21.45
CA VAL A 268 3.96 -0.86 -20.98
C VAL A 268 4.41 -0.46 -19.58
N MET A 269 4.57 -1.43 -18.67
CA MET A 269 4.84 -1.13 -17.26
C MET A 269 6.19 -0.46 -16.96
N PRO A 270 7.28 -0.67 -17.73
CA PRO A 270 8.51 0.11 -17.55
C PRO A 270 8.30 1.63 -17.65
N PHE A 271 7.35 2.09 -18.47
CA PHE A 271 7.02 3.51 -18.58
C PHE A 271 6.30 4.05 -17.35
N VAL A 272 5.49 3.21 -16.69
CA VAL A 272 4.73 3.57 -15.48
C VAL A 272 5.65 3.55 -14.24
N VAL A 273 6.53 2.55 -14.14
CA VAL A 273 7.43 2.36 -12.99
C VAL A 273 8.69 3.24 -13.08
N GLY A 274 9.08 3.61 -14.30
CA GLY A 274 10.27 4.41 -14.61
C GLY A 274 11.43 3.56 -15.10
N ALA A 275 12.24 4.12 -16.00
CA ALA A 275 13.32 3.42 -16.72
C ALA A 275 14.47 2.87 -15.83
N GLN A 276 14.48 3.18 -14.52
CA GLN A 276 15.58 2.83 -13.61
C GLN A 276 15.47 1.43 -12.99
N THR A 277 14.33 0.75 -13.08
CA THR A 277 14.20 -0.62 -12.59
C THR A 277 14.60 -1.61 -13.68
N GLN A 278 15.42 -2.62 -13.35
CA GLN A 278 15.70 -3.76 -14.23
C GLN A 278 14.42 -4.62 -14.41
N TRP A 279 13.41 -4.06 -15.07
CA TRP A 279 12.06 -4.61 -15.13
C TRP A 279 12.03 -6.06 -15.62
N HIS A 280 12.85 -6.35 -16.64
CA HIS A 280 12.95 -7.67 -17.26
C HIS A 280 13.59 -8.73 -16.36
N THR A 281 14.34 -8.34 -15.32
CA THR A 281 14.97 -9.29 -14.38
C THR A 281 14.12 -9.56 -13.13
N LEU A 282 13.03 -8.80 -12.93
CA LEU A 282 12.13 -8.96 -11.79
C LEU A 282 11.17 -10.13 -12.00
N ASN A 283 10.90 -10.89 -10.94
CA ASN A 283 9.81 -11.86 -10.94
C ASN A 283 8.43 -11.16 -10.94
N THR A 284 7.36 -11.87 -11.32
CA THR A 284 6.00 -11.31 -11.44
C THR A 284 5.53 -10.60 -10.16
N HIS A 285 5.85 -11.13 -8.97
CA HIS A 285 5.50 -10.49 -7.71
C HIS A 285 6.26 -9.17 -7.48
N ALA A 286 7.56 -9.13 -7.76
CA ALA A 286 8.38 -7.93 -7.64
C ALA A 286 7.99 -6.85 -8.67
N LYS A 287 7.58 -7.26 -9.87
CA LYS A 287 6.98 -6.36 -10.89
C LYS A 287 5.74 -5.65 -10.32
N TRP A 288 4.79 -6.41 -9.78
CA TRP A 288 3.59 -5.82 -9.15
C TRP A 288 3.93 -4.95 -7.95
N ALA A 289 4.87 -5.36 -7.08
CA ALA A 289 5.30 -4.56 -5.94
C ALA A 289 5.88 -3.20 -6.36
N ALA A 290 6.67 -3.18 -7.44
CA ALA A 290 7.22 -1.94 -8.00
C ALA A 290 6.12 -1.01 -8.52
N VAL A 291 5.12 -1.56 -9.21
CA VAL A 291 3.94 -0.81 -9.68
C VAL A 291 3.15 -0.23 -8.49
N TYR A 292 2.85 -1.05 -7.48
CA TYR A 292 2.13 -0.61 -6.28
C TYR A 292 2.88 0.46 -5.48
N HIS A 293 4.21 0.47 -5.53
CA HIS A 293 5.00 1.51 -4.90
C HIS A 293 5.00 2.83 -5.71
N ARG A 294 5.07 2.75 -7.04
CA ARG A 294 5.20 3.93 -7.90
C ARG A 294 3.88 4.67 -8.11
N VAL A 295 2.78 3.95 -8.29
CA VAL A 295 1.47 4.52 -8.66
C VAL A 295 0.98 5.57 -7.65
N PRO A 296 1.06 5.38 -6.32
CA PRO A 296 0.70 6.41 -5.35
C PRO A 296 1.49 7.72 -5.52
N THR A 297 2.76 7.64 -5.96
CA THR A 297 3.59 8.83 -6.22
C THR A 297 3.14 9.57 -7.48
N LEU A 298 2.76 8.82 -8.52
CA LEU A 298 2.18 9.41 -9.74
C LEU A 298 0.83 10.07 -9.45
N VAL A 299 -0.03 9.39 -8.69
CA VAL A 299 -1.33 9.92 -8.23
C VAL A 299 -1.14 11.22 -7.46
N ALA A 300 -0.20 11.26 -6.51
CA ALA A 300 0.11 12.49 -5.77
C ALA A 300 0.58 13.63 -6.68
N SER A 301 1.37 13.33 -7.72
CA SER A 301 1.83 14.33 -8.69
C SER A 301 0.66 14.87 -9.53
N LEU A 302 -0.27 14.00 -9.94
CA LEU A 302 -1.49 14.41 -10.65
C LEU A 302 -2.39 15.29 -9.79
N GLU A 303 -2.51 15.00 -8.49
CA GLU A 303 -3.29 15.82 -7.56
C GLU A 303 -2.69 17.22 -7.40
N VAL A 304 -1.37 17.34 -7.29
CA VAL A 304 -0.71 18.65 -7.28
C VAL A 304 -0.96 19.40 -8.60
N ALA A 305 -0.88 18.71 -9.75
CA ALA A 305 -1.16 19.30 -11.05
C ALA A 305 -2.60 19.80 -11.18
N ILE A 306 -3.58 19.06 -10.66
CA ILE A 306 -4.99 19.49 -10.59
C ILE A 306 -5.14 20.74 -9.71
N GLY A 307 -4.43 20.81 -8.59
CA GLY A 307 -4.44 22.00 -7.74
C GLY A 307 -3.91 23.23 -8.48
N LEU A 308 -2.83 23.09 -9.23
CA LEU A 308 -2.25 24.16 -10.03
C LEU A 308 -3.17 24.58 -11.18
N SER A 309 -3.80 23.64 -11.88
CA SER A 309 -4.73 23.97 -12.97
C SER A 309 -5.96 24.71 -12.45
N LEU A 310 -6.52 24.31 -11.30
CA LEU A 310 -7.61 25.06 -10.65
C LEU A 310 -7.19 26.48 -10.24
N ILE A 311 -5.94 26.70 -9.82
CA ILE A 311 -5.41 28.05 -9.54
C ILE A 311 -5.31 28.87 -10.83
N LEU A 312 -4.80 28.29 -11.91
CA LEU A 312 -4.71 28.97 -13.21
C LEU A 312 -6.09 29.32 -13.77
N GLU A 313 -7.08 28.46 -13.56
CA GLU A 313 -8.47 28.69 -13.96
C GLU A 313 -9.10 29.90 -13.25
N LEU A 314 -8.63 30.29 -12.05
CA LEU A 314 -9.08 31.53 -11.38
C LEU A 314 -8.75 32.80 -12.18
N ILE A 315 -7.74 32.74 -13.05
CA ILE A 315 -7.34 33.84 -13.93
C ILE A 315 -8.36 33.98 -15.08
N THR A 316 -9.14 32.93 -15.36
CA THR A 316 -10.20 32.93 -16.37
C THR A 316 -11.58 33.22 -15.75
N PRO A 317 -12.53 33.79 -16.51
CA PRO A 317 -13.88 34.09 -16.01
C PRO A 317 -14.75 32.85 -15.74
N ALA A 318 -14.35 31.65 -16.18
CA ALA A 318 -15.04 30.39 -15.92
C ALA A 318 -14.75 29.89 -14.50
N ARG A 319 -15.41 30.48 -13.50
CA ARG A 319 -15.07 30.32 -12.08
C ARG A 319 -15.71 29.11 -11.42
N ASN A 320 -14.88 28.35 -10.70
CA ASN A 320 -15.31 27.38 -9.68
C ASN A 320 -14.54 27.59 -8.36
N PHE A 321 -14.60 28.81 -7.82
CA PHE A 321 -13.88 29.22 -6.60
C PHE A 321 -14.13 28.29 -5.40
N MET A 322 -15.37 27.83 -5.22
CA MET A 322 -15.73 26.89 -4.15
C MET A 322 -15.03 25.53 -4.30
N LEU A 323 -14.95 25.00 -5.53
CA LEU A 323 -14.25 23.74 -5.79
C LEU A 323 -12.77 23.87 -5.44
N LEU A 324 -12.12 24.96 -5.84
CA LEU A 324 -10.73 25.22 -5.48
C LEU A 324 -10.54 25.29 -3.95
N LEU A 325 -11.39 26.02 -3.24
CA LEU A 325 -11.26 26.18 -1.79
C LEU A 325 -11.38 24.82 -1.09
N VAL A 326 -12.39 24.02 -1.43
CA VAL A 326 -12.58 22.70 -0.83
C VAL A 326 -11.47 21.73 -1.25
N TYR A 327 -11.05 21.75 -2.52
CA TYR A 327 -9.94 20.93 -3.02
C TYR A 327 -8.63 21.25 -2.30
N TRP A 328 -8.37 22.52 -2.03
CA TRP A 328 -7.17 22.94 -1.31
C TRP A 328 -7.18 22.46 0.15
N GLN A 329 -8.33 22.46 0.83
CA GLN A 329 -8.44 21.87 2.16
C GLN A 329 -8.19 20.35 2.13
N LEU A 330 -8.71 19.65 1.11
CA LEU A 330 -8.44 18.23 0.92
C LEU A 330 -6.94 17.96 0.72
N LEU A 331 -6.29 18.72 -0.15
CA LEU A 331 -4.83 18.65 -0.37
C LEU A 331 -4.05 18.93 0.90
N ARG A 332 -4.44 19.94 1.69
CA ARG A 332 -3.78 20.30 2.94
C ARG A 332 -3.84 19.15 3.96
N ILE A 333 -5.02 18.56 4.17
CA ILE A 333 -5.19 17.42 5.08
C ILE A 333 -4.32 16.24 4.61
N ARG A 334 -4.37 15.93 3.31
CA ARG A 334 -3.56 14.85 2.74
C ARG A 334 -2.07 15.12 2.80
N TYR A 335 -1.65 16.38 2.66
CA TYR A 335 -0.25 16.77 2.74
C TYR A 335 0.32 16.46 4.13
N MET A 336 -0.47 16.66 5.20
CA MET A 336 -0.02 16.34 6.55
C MET A 336 0.23 14.83 6.75
N ILE A 337 -0.52 13.99 6.05
CA ILE A 337 -0.58 12.53 6.25
C ILE A 337 0.31 11.76 5.26
N SER A 338 0.24 12.09 3.97
CA SER A 338 0.85 11.31 2.88
C SER A 338 2.27 11.77 2.57
N PRO A 339 3.29 10.90 2.74
CA PRO A 339 4.66 11.24 2.34
C PRO A 339 4.81 11.40 0.82
N GLN A 340 4.01 10.69 0.03
CA GLN A 340 4.05 10.81 -1.44
C GLN A 340 3.63 12.20 -1.90
N LEU A 341 2.62 12.79 -1.27
CA LEU A 341 2.17 14.14 -1.57
C LEU A 341 3.20 15.18 -1.14
N LYS A 342 3.85 15.01 0.02
CA LYS A 342 4.98 15.87 0.44
C LYS A 342 6.10 15.86 -0.60
N ASN A 343 6.47 14.68 -1.09
CA ASN A 343 7.47 14.54 -2.13
C ASN A 343 7.04 15.21 -3.45
N ALA A 344 5.78 15.05 -3.87
CA ALA A 344 5.26 15.71 -5.07
C ALA A 344 5.34 17.26 -4.99
N PHE A 345 5.04 17.85 -3.83
CA PHE A 345 5.22 19.29 -3.61
C PHE A 345 6.70 19.69 -3.58
N ALA A 346 7.59 18.85 -3.03
CA ALA A 346 9.03 19.10 -3.07
C ALA A 346 9.58 19.01 -4.50
N ASP A 347 9.05 18.11 -5.34
CA ASP A 347 9.40 17.98 -6.76
C ASP A 347 8.95 19.23 -7.53
N LEU A 348 7.75 19.73 -7.23
CA LEU A 348 7.25 21.00 -7.77
C LEU A 348 8.16 22.18 -7.37
N ASP A 349 8.53 22.30 -6.10
CA ASP A 349 9.44 23.36 -5.60
C ASP A 349 10.79 23.31 -6.31
N ARG A 350 11.35 22.11 -6.53
CA ARG A 350 12.57 21.91 -7.31
C ARG A 350 12.40 22.32 -8.77
N GLY A 351 11.29 21.98 -9.40
CA GLY A 351 10.97 22.38 -10.77
C GLY A 351 10.89 23.89 -10.92
N ILE A 352 10.15 24.56 -10.03
CA ILE A 352 10.03 26.03 -10.01
C ILE A 352 11.40 26.66 -9.78
N THR A 353 12.15 26.19 -8.79
CA THR A 353 13.51 26.67 -8.49
C THR A 353 14.42 26.55 -9.71
N THR A 354 14.37 25.44 -10.45
CA THR A 354 15.17 25.24 -11.67
C THR A 354 14.85 26.27 -12.75
N ILE A 355 13.56 26.59 -12.93
CA ILE A 355 13.11 27.61 -13.89
C ILE A 355 13.53 29.01 -13.43
N VAL A 356 13.29 29.31 -12.15
CA VAL A 356 13.52 30.62 -11.54
C VAL A 356 14.99 31.02 -11.55
N TYR A 357 15.89 30.07 -11.29
CA TYR A 357 17.34 30.31 -11.29
C TYR A 357 18.01 29.98 -12.63
N HIS A 358 17.22 29.73 -13.69
CA HIS A 358 17.77 29.55 -15.02
C HIS A 358 18.38 30.87 -15.55
N PRO A 359 19.55 30.87 -16.20
CA PRO A 359 20.21 32.11 -16.67
C PRO A 359 19.39 32.98 -17.62
N ARG A 360 18.35 32.41 -18.25
CA ARG A 360 17.42 33.11 -19.16
C ARG A 360 16.13 33.60 -18.49
N CYS A 361 15.94 33.35 -17.19
CA CYS A 361 14.74 33.77 -16.46
C CYS A 361 14.86 35.24 -16.03
N PRO A 362 13.81 36.07 -16.19
CA PRO A 362 13.84 37.45 -15.73
C PRO A 362 14.05 37.55 -14.19
N PRO A 363 14.96 38.42 -13.69
CA PRO A 363 15.25 38.55 -12.26
C PRO A 363 14.05 38.92 -11.38
N ILE A 364 12.99 39.48 -11.99
CA ILE A 364 11.75 39.81 -11.29
C ILE A 364 11.02 38.55 -10.79
N VAL A 365 11.13 37.44 -11.53
CA VAL A 365 10.48 36.17 -11.21
C VAL A 365 11.16 35.52 -10.00
N SER A 366 12.50 35.58 -9.93
CA SER A 366 13.25 35.06 -8.78
C SER A 366 13.02 35.88 -7.52
N THR A 367 12.96 37.20 -7.65
CA THR A 367 12.66 38.10 -6.53
C THR A 367 11.24 37.86 -5.99
N ALA A 368 10.25 37.71 -6.88
CA ALA A 368 8.87 37.43 -6.50
C ALA A 368 8.74 36.07 -5.80
N TYR A 369 9.35 35.02 -6.36
CA TYR A 369 9.32 33.69 -5.77
C TYR A 369 10.03 33.62 -4.41
N ALA A 370 11.17 34.30 -4.25
CA ALA A 370 11.88 34.37 -2.97
C ALA A 370 11.04 35.03 -1.87
N LYS A 371 10.32 36.13 -2.18
CA LYS A 371 9.39 36.76 -1.25
C LYS A 371 8.24 35.84 -0.86
N LEU A 372 7.69 35.12 -1.85
CA LEU A 372 6.58 34.19 -1.63
C LEU A 372 7.01 33.02 -0.73
N LYS A 373 8.22 32.50 -0.93
CA LYS A 373 8.83 31.44 -0.10
C LYS A 373 9.14 31.90 1.33
N ALA A 374 9.40 33.19 1.55
CA ALA A 374 9.61 33.75 2.88
C ALA A 374 8.30 33.97 3.67
N MET A 375 7.15 33.98 2.99
CA MET A 375 5.83 34.12 3.61
C MET A 375 5.17 32.78 3.97
N LEU A 376 5.63 31.69 3.35
CA LEU A 376 5.18 30.31 3.56
C LEU A 376 6.02 29.63 4.65
#